data_AF-A0A221NRV3-F1
#
_entry.id   AF-A0A221NRV3-F1
#
_cell.length_a   1.000
_cell.length_b   1.000
_cell.length_c   1.000
_cell.angle_alpha   90.00
_cell.angle_beta   90.00
_cell.angle_gamma   90.00
#
_symmetry.space_group_name_H-M   'P 1'
#
loop_
_entity.id
_entity.type
_entity.pdbx_description
1 polymer ?
#
loop_
_entity_poly.entity_id
_entity_poly.type
_entity_poly.pdbx_seq_one_letter_code
_entity_poly.pdbx_strand_id
1 'polypeptide(L)'
;MGAGRRPRTVGRRHRRFEGAPHAGARPGTGAGRGRHRHRHLAPTPGRPARPAQLRSGSVQFTRTLPRELVHRAAVAEVFLTDAERRGEDEVLLAAQLPRRHAFYHDTRGDRSRRDPMLLLEACRQGIFVVAHRYLGVPLGHKFLLRAVEFDVPDPAALDGDDPSTEAVIATRIEQRFHGRAGTTGLRLGFDMTIGAREALMARIDYSWMPPRAWARLRAGQRGAFGLPEVPVALPGPRAEPALVGRHDPANAVISAPRTAQDGTHTARLIADTDHPTLYDHWVDHVPGMLELEAFRQLALTAAVDAGTLRTPTALMVGLAARFCCFAEMDLPLECRIAPVLPGTDIECGLYQRGALAAEARVRLADPGTAGLSGALAAPAARGAG
;
A
#
# COMPACT_ATOMS: atom_id res chain seq x y z
N MET A 1 43.22 -25.16 42.34
CA MET A 1 43.35 -24.69 43.74
C MET A 1 43.25 -23.17 43.65
N GLY A 2 42.26 -22.43 44.17
CA GLY A 2 41.54 -22.54 45.47
C GLY A 2 42.21 -21.57 46.45
N ALA A 3 41.58 -20.60 47.11
CA ALA A 3 40.19 -20.10 47.19
C ALA A 3 40.22 -18.54 47.26
N GLY A 4 39.17 -17.72 47.36
CA GLY A 4 37.73 -17.92 47.52
C GLY A 4 37.15 -17.25 48.79
N ARG A 5 36.81 -15.94 48.74
CA ARG A 5 35.88 -15.27 49.67
C ARG A 5 35.36 -13.92 49.12
N ARG A 6 34.20 -13.45 49.63
CA ARG A 6 33.48 -12.23 49.20
C ARG A 6 33.55 -11.10 50.29
N PRO A 7 32.63 -10.11 50.40
CA PRO A 7 32.93 -8.71 50.02
C PRO A 7 32.73 -7.70 51.18
N ARG A 8 32.96 -6.40 50.93
CA ARG A 8 32.43 -5.30 51.76
C ARG A 8 32.00 -4.10 50.92
N THR A 9 31.08 -3.30 51.46
CA THR A 9 30.29 -2.27 50.77
C THR A 9 30.32 -0.91 51.48
N VAL A 10 30.26 0.16 50.68
CA VAL A 10 29.76 1.52 51.02
C VAL A 10 30.50 2.33 52.10
N GLY A 11 30.97 3.53 51.70
CA GLY A 11 31.42 4.58 52.62
C GLY A 11 31.61 5.94 51.92
N ARG A 12 30.58 6.80 51.92
CA ARG A 12 30.66 8.19 51.39
C ARG A 12 31.28 9.14 52.42
N ARG A 13 32.04 10.15 51.97
CA ARG A 13 31.66 11.60 52.01
C ARG A 13 32.79 12.56 51.55
N HIS A 14 32.36 13.72 51.00
CA HIS A 14 32.96 15.06 50.82
C HIS A 14 34.47 15.31 51.13
N ARG A 15 35.18 16.20 50.41
CA ARG A 15 34.89 17.63 50.07
C ARG A 15 35.33 17.96 48.61
N ARG A 16 34.71 18.91 47.87
CA ARG A 16 34.80 20.40 47.92
C ARG A 16 36.26 20.91 47.82
N PHE A 17 36.59 22.00 47.11
CA PHE A 17 35.80 23.18 46.68
C PHE A 17 36.17 23.58 45.22
N GLU A 18 35.37 24.27 44.39
CA GLU A 18 33.95 24.64 44.51
C GLU A 18 33.13 24.31 43.22
N GLY A 19 32.84 25.16 42.21
CA GLY A 19 33.06 26.60 41.93
C GLY A 19 32.19 27.09 40.75
N ALA A 20 32.01 28.41 40.58
CA ALA A 20 31.04 29.07 39.67
C ALA A 20 31.45 30.57 39.41
N PRO A 21 30.66 31.52 38.80
CA PRO A 21 29.22 31.47 38.45
C PRO A 21 28.70 32.14 37.15
N HIS A 22 27.47 31.74 36.80
CA HIS A 22 26.33 32.44 36.17
C HIS A 22 26.44 33.83 35.49
N ALA A 23 25.75 33.94 34.35
CA ALA A 23 24.42 34.60 34.23
C ALA A 23 23.66 34.06 32.99
N GLY A 24 22.32 33.99 32.93
CA GLY A 24 21.29 34.17 33.95
C GLY A 24 19.90 33.77 33.41
N ALA A 25 19.01 33.24 34.24
CA ALA A 25 17.64 32.87 33.87
C ALA A 25 16.71 32.86 35.10
N ARG A 26 15.43 33.24 34.94
CA ARG A 26 14.30 33.01 35.89
C ARG A 26 12.95 33.37 35.20
N PRO A 27 11.78 32.93 35.71
CA PRO A 27 10.94 32.03 34.90
C PRO A 27 9.45 32.39 34.84
N GLY A 28 8.70 31.66 34.02
CA GLY A 28 7.22 31.59 34.06
C GLY A 28 6.74 30.19 34.42
N THR A 29 5.86 30.08 35.42
CA THR A 29 5.24 28.80 35.83
C THR A 29 3.97 28.52 35.03
N GLY A 30 3.78 27.29 34.55
CA GLY A 30 2.54 26.88 33.89
C GLY A 30 2.40 25.35 33.79
N ALA A 31 1.48 24.77 34.57
CA ALA A 31 1.16 23.35 34.48
C ALA A 31 0.21 23.09 33.29
N GLY A 32 0.73 22.54 32.19
CA GLY A 32 -0.04 22.22 30.98
C GLY A 32 -0.06 20.72 30.69
N ARG A 33 -1.25 20.09 30.74
CA ARG A 33 -1.40 18.68 30.31
C ARG A 33 -1.14 18.57 28.80
N GLY A 34 -0.10 17.82 28.42
CA GLY A 34 0.23 17.55 27.01
C GLY A 34 -0.85 16.72 26.32
N ARG A 35 -1.83 17.37 25.68
CA ARG A 35 -2.78 16.70 24.79
C ARG A 35 -2.06 16.26 23.52
N HIS A 36 -1.99 14.95 23.26
CA HIS A 36 -1.68 14.43 21.94
C HIS A 36 -2.69 14.98 20.93
N ARG A 37 -2.22 15.84 20.01
CA ARG A 37 -3.06 16.33 18.91
C ARG A 37 -3.13 15.25 17.83
N HIS A 38 -4.12 14.35 17.95
CA HIS A 38 -4.56 13.54 16.82
C HIS A 38 -4.86 14.48 15.64
N ARG A 39 -4.13 14.31 14.53
CA ARG A 39 -4.55 14.89 13.25
C ARG A 39 -5.74 14.07 12.77
N HIS A 40 -6.95 14.52 13.07
CA HIS A 40 -8.13 14.01 12.38
C HIS A 40 -7.90 14.07 10.87
N LEU A 41 -8.14 12.97 10.17
CA LEU A 41 -8.48 13.05 8.75
C LEU A 41 -9.74 13.92 8.66
N ALA A 42 -9.67 15.00 7.89
CA ALA A 42 -10.86 15.76 7.56
C ALA A 42 -11.81 14.87 6.73
N PRO A 43 -13.15 15.00 6.87
CA PRO A 43 -14.08 14.27 6.03
C PRO A 43 -13.83 14.60 4.56
N THR A 44 -13.88 13.57 3.71
CA THR A 44 -13.64 13.69 2.27
C THR A 44 -14.58 14.71 1.65
N PRO A 45 -14.10 15.64 0.79
CA PRO A 45 -14.97 16.53 0.04
C PRO A 45 -16.04 15.76 -0.75
N GLY A 46 -17.23 16.34 -0.87
CA GLY A 46 -18.37 15.68 -1.49
C GLY A 46 -18.08 15.22 -2.92
N ARG A 47 -18.49 13.99 -3.23
CA ARG A 47 -18.38 13.34 -4.55
C ARG A 47 -18.74 14.32 -5.69
N PRO A 48 -17.81 14.69 -6.59
CA PRO A 48 -18.16 15.46 -7.77
C PRO A 48 -19.13 14.66 -8.66
N ALA A 49 -19.98 15.35 -9.40
CA ALA A 49 -20.96 14.70 -10.28
C ALA A 49 -20.25 13.78 -11.30
N ARG A 50 -20.83 12.59 -11.56
CA ARG A 50 -20.32 11.70 -12.61
C ARG A 50 -20.27 12.46 -13.95
N PRO A 51 -19.14 12.51 -14.66
CA PRO A 51 -19.10 12.98 -16.04
C PRO A 51 -20.02 12.10 -16.89
N ALA A 52 -20.95 12.72 -17.61
CA ALA A 52 -21.80 11.97 -18.54
C ALA A 52 -20.95 11.51 -19.75
N GLN A 53 -20.90 10.19 -19.96
CA GLN A 53 -20.50 9.56 -21.21
C GLN A 53 -19.16 10.04 -21.84
N LEU A 54 -18.03 9.71 -21.19
CA LEU A 54 -16.73 9.54 -21.88
C LEU A 54 -16.75 8.30 -22.80
N ARG A 55 -17.71 8.22 -23.73
CA ARG A 55 -18.02 7.04 -24.56
C ARG A 55 -18.13 7.37 -26.07
N SER A 56 -17.10 8.03 -26.62
CA SER A 56 -16.91 8.16 -28.07
C SER A 56 -15.42 8.19 -28.45
N GLY A 57 -14.85 7.01 -28.67
CA GLY A 57 -13.49 6.81 -29.19
C GLY A 57 -12.95 5.42 -28.86
N SER A 58 -12.59 4.65 -29.90
CA SER A 58 -12.16 3.25 -29.75
C SER A 58 -10.69 3.14 -29.38
N VAL A 59 -10.42 3.10 -28.07
CA VAL A 59 -9.16 2.57 -27.53
C VAL A 59 -8.98 1.10 -27.95
N GLN A 60 -7.75 0.68 -28.16
CA GLN A 60 -7.43 -0.62 -28.76
C GLN A 60 -7.01 -1.69 -27.73
N PHE A 61 -7.36 -2.95 -28.00
CA PHE A 61 -6.97 -4.12 -27.19
C PHE A 61 -6.06 -5.10 -27.95
N THR A 62 -5.59 -4.72 -29.14
CA THR A 62 -4.90 -5.60 -30.11
C THR A 62 -3.42 -5.86 -29.84
N ARG A 63 -2.79 -5.10 -28.95
CA ARG A 63 -1.39 -5.26 -28.50
C ARG A 63 -1.18 -4.59 -27.15
N THR A 64 -0.18 -5.00 -26.39
CA THR A 64 0.27 -4.29 -25.19
C THR A 64 0.97 -2.97 -25.54
N LEU A 65 0.98 -2.02 -24.61
CA LEU A 65 1.89 -0.88 -24.64
C LEU A 65 3.37 -1.34 -24.49
N PRO A 66 4.35 -0.53 -24.92
CA PRO A 66 5.76 -0.78 -24.61
C PRO A 66 5.98 -0.88 -23.08
N ARG A 67 6.59 -1.97 -22.63
CA ARG A 67 6.80 -2.30 -21.21
C ARG A 67 7.54 -1.20 -20.43
N GLU A 68 8.40 -0.44 -21.11
CA GLU A 68 9.15 0.70 -20.56
C GLU A 68 8.23 1.86 -20.14
N LEU A 69 7.06 2.02 -20.78
CA LEU A 69 6.08 3.05 -20.41
C LEU A 69 5.24 2.68 -19.19
N VAL A 70 5.15 1.39 -18.83
CA VAL A 70 4.40 0.88 -17.67
C VAL A 70 5.28 0.40 -16.51
N HIS A 71 6.60 0.53 -16.65
CA HIS A 71 7.63 0.07 -15.70
C HIS A 71 7.56 -1.45 -15.44
N ARG A 72 7.63 -2.23 -16.51
CA ARG A 72 7.73 -3.70 -16.47
C ARG A 72 8.93 -4.24 -17.24
N ALA A 73 9.54 -5.30 -16.73
CA ALA A 73 10.59 -6.05 -17.40
C ALA A 73 10.00 -7.16 -18.28
N ALA A 74 9.01 -7.90 -17.76
CA ALA A 74 8.30 -8.93 -18.51
C ALA A 74 7.10 -8.35 -19.30
N VAL A 75 6.96 -8.74 -20.56
CA VAL A 75 5.81 -8.33 -21.40
C VAL A 75 4.49 -8.93 -20.89
N ALA A 76 4.53 -10.10 -20.27
CA ALA A 76 3.36 -10.76 -19.68
C ALA A 76 2.75 -9.99 -18.48
N GLU A 77 3.53 -9.15 -17.81
CA GLU A 77 3.07 -8.29 -16.71
C GLU A 77 2.53 -6.93 -17.22
N VAL A 78 2.51 -6.68 -18.53
CA VAL A 78 1.93 -5.47 -19.14
C VAL A 78 0.45 -5.72 -19.44
N PHE A 79 -0.43 -5.02 -18.72
CA PHE A 79 -1.88 -5.17 -18.90
C PHE A 79 -2.48 -4.06 -19.75
N LEU A 80 -1.86 -2.88 -19.80
CA LEU A 80 -2.33 -1.77 -20.63
C LEU A 80 -2.04 -2.02 -22.11
N THR A 81 -3.07 -1.90 -22.94
CA THR A 81 -3.02 -2.09 -24.40
C THR A 81 -2.97 -0.78 -25.16
N ASP A 82 -3.68 0.23 -24.68
CA ASP A 82 -3.72 1.55 -25.32
C ASP A 82 -3.89 2.68 -24.30
N ALA A 83 -3.56 3.89 -24.73
CA ALA A 83 -3.75 5.12 -23.98
C ALA A 83 -3.97 6.28 -24.95
N GLU A 84 -5.07 7.01 -24.77
CA GLU A 84 -5.47 8.16 -25.59
C GLU A 84 -5.78 9.38 -24.70
N ARG A 85 -5.26 10.55 -25.07
CA ARG A 85 -5.55 11.80 -24.35
C ARG A 85 -6.93 12.33 -24.78
N ARG A 86 -7.85 12.52 -23.82
CA ARG A 86 -9.20 13.07 -24.06
C ARG A 86 -9.32 14.55 -23.73
N GLY A 87 -8.46 15.08 -22.85
CA GLY A 87 -8.42 16.50 -22.48
C GLY A 87 -7.06 16.92 -21.93
N GLU A 88 -6.96 18.11 -21.34
CA GLU A 88 -5.73 18.57 -20.67
C GLU A 88 -5.35 17.70 -19.47
N ASP A 89 -6.35 17.29 -18.69
CA ASP A 89 -6.22 16.47 -17.49
C ASP A 89 -6.89 15.10 -17.60
N GLU A 90 -7.32 14.70 -18.80
CA GLU A 90 -8.09 13.48 -19.01
C GLU A 90 -7.44 12.54 -20.03
N VAL A 91 -7.33 11.27 -19.66
CA VAL A 91 -6.73 10.18 -20.44
C VAL A 91 -7.65 8.96 -20.34
N LEU A 92 -7.89 8.29 -21.46
CA LEU A 92 -8.60 7.02 -21.51
C LEU A 92 -7.57 5.91 -21.74
N LEU A 93 -7.50 4.94 -20.83
CA LEU A 93 -6.65 3.76 -20.96
C LEU A 93 -7.50 2.53 -21.34
N ALA A 94 -6.92 1.64 -22.13
CA ALA A 94 -7.42 0.28 -22.31
C ALA A 94 -6.48 -0.70 -21.61
N ALA A 95 -7.06 -1.73 -20.98
CA ALA A 95 -6.35 -2.85 -20.42
C ALA A 95 -6.98 -4.18 -20.86
N GLN A 96 -6.16 -5.18 -21.14
CA GLN A 96 -6.61 -6.57 -21.28
C GLN A 96 -6.08 -7.36 -20.08
N LEU A 97 -6.98 -7.73 -19.17
CA LEU A 97 -6.62 -8.38 -17.92
C LEU A 97 -6.42 -9.90 -18.14
N PRO A 98 -5.34 -10.49 -17.61
CA PRO A 98 -5.03 -11.90 -17.82
C PRO A 98 -6.02 -12.83 -17.10
N ARG A 99 -6.63 -13.75 -17.87
CA ARG A 99 -7.64 -14.73 -17.40
C ARG A 99 -7.26 -15.48 -16.13
N ARG A 100 -6.00 -15.89 -16.03
CA ARG A 100 -5.40 -16.50 -14.85
C ARG A 100 -3.97 -16.01 -14.74
N HIS A 101 -3.67 -15.36 -13.64
CA HIS A 101 -2.39 -14.74 -13.34
C HIS A 101 -1.75 -15.49 -12.16
N ALA A 102 -0.45 -15.82 -12.25
CA ALA A 102 0.24 -16.66 -11.26
C ALA A 102 0.08 -16.15 -9.82
N PHE A 103 0.33 -14.85 -9.58
CA PHE A 103 0.09 -14.20 -8.30
C PHE A 103 -1.41 -13.89 -8.03
N TYR A 104 -2.03 -12.97 -8.80
CA TYR A 104 -3.39 -12.46 -8.49
C TYR A 104 -4.53 -13.50 -8.56
N HIS A 105 -4.36 -14.64 -9.24
CA HIS A 105 -5.36 -15.73 -9.26
C HIS A 105 -4.89 -16.98 -8.47
N ASP A 106 -3.85 -16.88 -7.66
CA ASP A 106 -3.54 -17.86 -6.62
C ASP A 106 -4.41 -17.59 -5.38
N THR A 107 -5.62 -18.12 -5.37
CA THR A 107 -6.52 -18.08 -4.21
C THR A 107 -7.13 -19.45 -3.99
N ARG A 108 -7.23 -19.84 -2.71
CA ARG A 108 -7.97 -21.03 -2.26
C ARG A 108 -9.49 -20.82 -2.26
N GLY A 109 -9.97 -19.61 -2.56
CA GLY A 109 -11.38 -19.27 -2.73
C GLY A 109 -11.89 -19.50 -4.15
N ASP A 110 -12.94 -18.75 -4.50
CA ASP A 110 -13.52 -18.74 -5.83
C ASP A 110 -12.54 -18.15 -6.87
N ARG A 111 -12.10 -18.99 -7.82
CA ARG A 111 -11.14 -18.62 -8.89
C ARG A 111 -11.82 -18.14 -10.18
N SER A 112 -13.15 -17.99 -10.20
CA SER A 112 -13.88 -17.30 -11.29
C SER A 112 -13.94 -15.78 -11.11
N ARG A 113 -13.46 -15.27 -9.96
CA ARG A 113 -13.43 -13.85 -9.62
C ARG A 113 -12.03 -13.27 -9.76
N ARG A 114 -11.96 -12.03 -10.23
CA ARG A 114 -10.72 -11.25 -10.38
C ARG A 114 -10.38 -10.57 -9.06
N ASP A 115 -9.13 -10.69 -8.62
CA ASP A 115 -8.61 -9.96 -7.45
C ASP A 115 -8.56 -8.45 -7.75
N PRO A 116 -9.19 -7.58 -6.93
CA PRO A 116 -9.10 -6.12 -7.10
C PRO A 116 -7.67 -5.57 -7.15
N MET A 117 -6.69 -6.26 -6.59
CA MET A 117 -5.28 -5.90 -6.70
C MET A 117 -4.72 -5.99 -8.13
N LEU A 118 -5.29 -6.85 -8.99
CA LEU A 118 -4.97 -6.91 -10.43
C LEU A 118 -5.49 -5.66 -11.17
N LEU A 119 -6.69 -5.20 -10.79
CA LEU A 119 -7.30 -4.00 -11.36
C LEU A 119 -6.55 -2.74 -10.89
N LEU A 120 -6.17 -2.69 -9.61
CA LEU A 120 -5.29 -1.66 -9.06
C LEU A 120 -3.92 -1.63 -9.77
N GLU A 121 -3.34 -2.79 -10.09
CA GLU A 121 -2.09 -2.87 -10.85
C GLU A 121 -2.21 -2.26 -12.25
N ALA A 122 -3.32 -2.47 -12.97
CA ALA A 122 -3.55 -1.81 -14.26
C ALA A 122 -3.65 -0.28 -14.10
N CYS A 123 -4.31 0.22 -13.05
CA CYS A 123 -4.29 1.65 -12.71
C CYS A 123 -2.87 2.14 -12.34
N ARG A 124 -2.09 1.33 -11.62
CA ARG A 124 -0.69 1.63 -11.26
C ARG A 124 0.19 1.73 -12.51
N GLN A 125 -0.01 0.89 -13.52
CA GLN A 125 0.66 1.02 -14.82
C GLN A 125 0.32 2.36 -15.51
N GLY A 126 -0.91 2.83 -15.33
CA GLY A 126 -1.38 4.13 -15.84
C GLY A 126 -0.58 5.34 -15.32
N ILE A 127 -0.07 5.30 -14.08
CA ILE A 127 0.70 6.42 -13.50
C ILE A 127 1.98 6.72 -14.28
N PHE A 128 2.62 5.66 -14.80
CA PHE A 128 3.84 5.76 -15.59
C PHE A 128 3.54 6.21 -17.01
N VAL A 129 2.46 5.70 -17.62
CA VAL A 129 2.00 6.12 -18.95
C VAL A 129 1.68 7.62 -18.95
N VAL A 130 0.94 8.12 -17.95
CA VAL A 130 0.64 9.56 -17.84
C VAL A 130 1.91 10.40 -17.66
N ALA A 131 2.82 9.98 -16.78
CA ALA A 131 4.07 10.70 -16.56
C ALA A 131 4.96 10.75 -17.82
N HIS A 132 5.18 9.61 -18.48
CA HIS A 132 6.10 9.49 -19.62
C HIS A 132 5.49 9.97 -20.94
N ARG A 133 4.31 9.48 -21.32
CA ARG A 133 3.68 9.80 -22.62
C ARG A 133 3.07 11.20 -22.65
N TYR A 134 2.52 11.68 -21.53
CA TYR A 134 1.69 12.90 -21.52
C TYR A 134 2.23 14.09 -20.74
N LEU A 135 3.21 13.89 -19.86
CA LEU A 135 3.93 14.96 -19.15
C LEU A 135 5.43 15.02 -19.48
N GLY A 136 5.91 14.15 -20.39
CA GLY A 136 7.30 14.20 -20.90
C GLY A 136 8.37 13.87 -19.86
N VAL A 137 8.01 13.22 -18.74
CA VAL A 137 8.99 12.76 -17.74
C VAL A 137 9.97 11.80 -18.41
N PRO A 138 11.30 11.99 -18.36
CA PRO A 138 12.24 11.08 -19.01
C PRO A 138 12.25 9.68 -18.36
N LEU A 139 12.40 8.64 -19.17
CA LEU A 139 12.62 7.27 -18.69
C LEU A 139 13.82 7.20 -17.72
N GLY A 140 13.78 6.24 -16.79
CA GLY A 140 14.79 6.11 -15.74
C GLY A 140 14.63 7.08 -14.56
N HIS A 141 13.71 8.05 -14.62
CA HIS A 141 13.26 8.75 -13.41
C HIS A 141 12.72 7.75 -12.38
N LYS A 142 13.01 8.00 -11.10
CA LYS A 142 12.64 7.11 -10.00
C LYS A 142 11.37 7.61 -9.33
N PHE A 143 10.40 6.72 -9.20
CA PHE A 143 9.04 7.02 -8.76
C PHE A 143 8.86 6.66 -7.27
N LEU A 144 7.96 7.38 -6.60
CA LEU A 144 7.58 7.19 -5.20
C LEU A 144 6.07 7.05 -5.12
N LEU A 145 5.59 5.96 -4.53
CA LEU A 145 4.21 5.83 -4.10
C LEU A 145 4.03 6.61 -2.79
N ARG A 146 2.89 7.29 -2.59
CA ARG A 146 2.61 8.09 -1.38
C ARG A 146 1.29 7.72 -0.72
N ALA A 147 0.27 7.51 -1.52
CA ALA A 147 -1.01 6.99 -1.06
C ALA A 147 -1.70 6.21 -2.18
N VAL A 148 -2.50 5.22 -1.78
CA VAL A 148 -3.39 4.46 -2.66
C VAL A 148 -4.75 4.37 -1.99
N GLU A 149 -5.80 4.78 -2.68
CA GLU A 149 -7.19 4.54 -2.32
C GLU A 149 -7.82 3.66 -3.41
N PHE A 150 -8.64 2.68 -3.06
CA PHE A 150 -9.61 2.10 -4.00
C PHE A 150 -10.86 1.60 -3.29
N ASP A 151 -11.97 1.56 -4.03
CA ASP A 151 -13.20 0.87 -3.71
C ASP A 151 -13.67 0.06 -4.94
N VAL A 152 -14.37 -1.05 -4.71
CA VAL A 152 -15.08 -1.83 -5.74
C VAL A 152 -16.58 -1.50 -5.66
N PRO A 153 -17.15 -0.66 -6.55
CA PRO A 153 -18.55 -0.23 -6.45
C PRO A 153 -19.55 -1.36 -6.72
N ASP A 154 -19.22 -2.25 -7.64
CA ASP A 154 -20.02 -3.41 -8.02
C ASP A 154 -19.15 -4.69 -7.96
N PRO A 155 -19.18 -5.44 -6.84
CA PRO A 155 -18.39 -6.66 -6.71
C PRO A 155 -18.69 -7.74 -7.76
N ALA A 156 -19.88 -7.72 -8.38
CA ALA A 156 -20.23 -8.64 -9.47
C ALA A 156 -19.70 -8.18 -10.84
N ALA A 157 -18.93 -7.08 -10.89
CA ALA A 157 -18.06 -6.72 -12.02
C ALA A 157 -16.75 -7.51 -12.05
N LEU A 158 -16.37 -8.13 -10.92
CA LEU A 158 -15.16 -8.94 -10.80
C LEU A 158 -15.35 -10.37 -11.33
N ASP A 159 -16.60 -10.79 -11.57
CA ASP A 159 -17.00 -12.18 -11.82
C ASP A 159 -16.85 -12.59 -13.30
N GLY A 160 -16.51 -13.86 -13.54
CA GLY A 160 -16.66 -14.54 -14.83
C GLY A 160 -15.37 -14.86 -15.58
N ASP A 161 -15.22 -16.12 -16.00
CA ASP A 161 -14.07 -16.68 -16.73
C ASP A 161 -14.00 -16.30 -18.24
N ASP A 162 -14.26 -15.04 -18.58
CA ASP A 162 -14.31 -14.58 -19.98
C ASP A 162 -12.97 -14.82 -20.73
N PRO A 163 -12.99 -15.33 -21.99
CA PRO A 163 -11.78 -15.58 -22.77
C PRO A 163 -10.86 -14.36 -22.98
N SER A 164 -11.36 -13.13 -22.87
CA SER A 164 -10.61 -11.88 -22.97
C SER A 164 -11.26 -10.78 -22.10
N THR A 165 -10.77 -10.60 -20.87
CA THR A 165 -11.29 -9.51 -20.00
C THR A 165 -10.75 -8.15 -20.46
N GLU A 166 -11.54 -7.44 -21.25
CA GLU A 166 -11.26 -6.06 -21.65
C GLU A 166 -11.82 -5.05 -20.62
N ALA A 167 -10.97 -4.12 -20.19
CA ALA A 167 -11.30 -3.07 -19.23
C ALA A 167 -10.94 -1.69 -19.77
N VAL A 168 -11.83 -0.72 -19.58
CA VAL A 168 -11.62 0.68 -19.95
C VAL A 168 -11.48 1.51 -18.68
N ILE A 169 -10.39 2.28 -18.57
CA ILE A 169 -10.06 3.09 -17.40
C ILE A 169 -10.09 4.58 -17.78
N ALA A 170 -11.12 5.30 -17.34
CA ALA A 170 -11.12 6.75 -17.40
C ALA A 170 -10.17 7.28 -16.31
N THR A 171 -9.16 8.06 -16.71
CA THR A 171 -8.10 8.56 -15.82
C THR A 171 -8.12 10.08 -15.82
N ARG A 172 -8.19 10.69 -14.63
CA ARG A 172 -8.14 12.16 -14.47
C ARG A 172 -6.99 12.58 -13.55
N ILE A 173 -6.30 13.66 -13.93
CA ILE A 173 -5.36 14.35 -13.05
C ILE A 173 -6.16 15.20 -12.05
N GLU A 174 -6.31 14.71 -10.82
CA GLU A 174 -7.02 15.44 -9.75
C GLU A 174 -6.13 16.52 -9.10
N GLN A 175 -4.80 16.31 -9.07
CA GLN A 175 -3.86 17.27 -8.46
C GLN A 175 -2.45 17.16 -9.07
N ARG A 176 -1.73 18.28 -9.13
CA ARG A 176 -0.28 18.36 -9.44
C ARG A 176 0.52 18.73 -8.20
N PHE A 177 1.51 17.91 -7.86
CA PHE A 177 2.51 18.21 -6.83
C PHE A 177 3.71 18.91 -7.46
N HIS A 178 4.14 20.03 -6.88
CA HIS A 178 5.19 20.88 -7.44
C HIS A 178 6.45 20.91 -6.56
N GLY A 179 7.61 20.93 -7.20
CA GLY A 179 8.90 21.24 -6.60
C GLY A 179 9.56 22.44 -7.28
N ARG A 180 10.82 22.74 -6.93
CA ARG A 180 11.58 23.88 -7.48
C ARG A 180 11.79 23.84 -9.01
N ALA A 181 11.55 22.70 -9.65
CA ALA A 181 11.73 22.49 -11.08
C ALA A 181 10.40 22.19 -11.83
N GLY A 182 9.27 22.62 -11.27
CA GLY A 182 7.94 22.34 -11.83
C GLY A 182 7.28 21.10 -11.22
N THR A 183 6.43 20.41 -11.99
CA THR A 183 5.68 19.23 -11.54
C THR A 183 6.60 18.07 -11.19
N THR A 184 6.44 17.52 -9.98
CA THR A 184 7.23 16.40 -9.44
C THR A 184 6.35 15.22 -9.03
N GLY A 185 5.04 15.26 -9.26
CA GLY A 185 4.10 14.19 -8.93
C GLY A 185 2.66 14.57 -9.22
N LEU A 186 1.75 13.60 -9.18
CA LEU A 186 0.31 13.80 -9.36
C LEU A 186 -0.49 13.05 -8.28
N ARG A 187 -1.74 13.49 -8.10
CA ARG A 187 -2.86 12.62 -7.76
C ARG A 187 -3.58 12.25 -9.05
N LEU A 188 -3.70 10.96 -9.35
CA LEU A 188 -4.56 10.45 -10.41
C LEU A 188 -5.80 9.79 -9.79
N GLY A 189 -6.97 10.14 -10.30
CA GLY A 189 -8.21 9.38 -10.10
C GLY A 189 -8.46 8.46 -11.29
N PHE A 190 -8.99 7.26 -11.02
CA PHE A 190 -9.27 6.21 -12.00
C PHE A 190 -10.67 5.66 -11.80
N ASP A 191 -11.48 5.65 -12.86
CA ASP A 191 -12.77 4.96 -12.94
C ASP A 191 -12.64 3.81 -13.96
N MET A 192 -12.54 2.56 -13.48
CA MET A 192 -12.43 1.37 -14.32
C MET A 192 -13.80 0.74 -14.56
N THR A 193 -14.08 0.40 -15.82
CA THR A 193 -15.25 -0.39 -16.22
C THR A 193 -14.86 -1.68 -16.93
N ILE A 194 -15.56 -2.76 -16.62
CA ILE A 194 -15.51 -4.03 -17.35
C ILE A 194 -16.88 -4.20 -18.03
N GLY A 195 -16.90 -4.16 -19.36
CA GLY A 195 -18.12 -4.10 -20.18
C GLY A 195 -19.02 -2.90 -19.87
N ALA A 196 -19.99 -3.10 -18.99
CA ALA A 196 -20.97 -2.09 -18.56
C ALA A 196 -20.98 -1.82 -17.04
N ARG A 197 -20.16 -2.52 -16.25
CA ARG A 197 -20.13 -2.42 -14.78
C ARG A 197 -18.93 -1.59 -14.29
N GLU A 198 -19.11 -0.85 -13.18
CA GLU A 198 -18.05 -0.10 -12.50
C GLU A 198 -17.23 -1.05 -11.60
N ALA A 199 -16.05 -1.47 -12.07
CA ALA A 199 -15.28 -2.57 -11.47
C ALA A 199 -14.28 -2.11 -10.39
N LEU A 200 -13.74 -0.89 -10.52
CA LEU A 200 -12.81 -0.29 -9.55
C LEU A 200 -12.89 1.23 -9.66
N MET A 201 -13.01 1.93 -8.54
CA MET A 201 -12.67 3.34 -8.42
C MET A 201 -11.38 3.44 -7.62
N ALA A 202 -10.37 4.18 -8.07
CA ALA A 202 -9.10 4.31 -7.36
C ALA A 202 -8.51 5.72 -7.40
N ARG A 203 -7.66 6.04 -6.42
CA ARG A 203 -6.73 7.17 -6.44
C ARG A 203 -5.33 6.73 -6.13
N ILE A 204 -4.35 7.31 -6.82
CA ILE A 204 -2.93 7.09 -6.56
C ILE A 204 -2.22 8.44 -6.45
N ASP A 205 -1.68 8.72 -5.27
CA ASP A 205 -0.70 9.80 -5.07
C ASP A 205 0.69 9.26 -5.32
N TYR A 206 1.41 9.87 -6.27
CA TYR A 206 2.78 9.49 -6.58
C TYR A 206 3.65 10.69 -6.94
N SER A 207 4.96 10.46 -6.97
CA SER A 207 5.97 11.45 -7.36
C SER A 207 7.09 10.81 -8.17
N TRP A 208 7.90 11.63 -8.83
CA TRP A 208 9.11 11.23 -9.55
C TRP A 208 10.28 12.17 -9.24
N MET A 209 11.50 11.67 -9.38
CA MET A 209 12.72 12.49 -9.31
C MET A 209 13.85 11.96 -10.22
N PRO A 210 14.79 12.82 -10.64
CA PRO A 210 15.95 12.38 -11.44
C PRO A 210 16.83 11.39 -10.67
N PRO A 211 17.53 10.45 -11.35
CA PRO A 211 18.39 9.45 -10.70
C PRO A 211 19.41 10.02 -9.70
N ARG A 212 20.01 11.18 -10.00
CA ARG A 212 20.96 11.86 -9.10
C ARG A 212 20.33 12.38 -7.81
N ALA A 213 19.03 12.68 -7.80
CA ALA A 213 18.29 13.04 -6.60
C ALA A 213 17.94 11.79 -5.78
N TRP A 214 17.56 10.71 -6.45
CA TRP A 214 17.29 9.41 -5.82
C TRP A 214 18.51 8.86 -5.08
N ALA A 215 19.65 8.74 -5.76
CA ALA A 215 20.88 8.20 -5.17
C ALA A 215 21.28 8.97 -3.89
N ARG A 216 21.21 10.31 -3.93
CA ARG A 216 21.44 11.16 -2.74
C ARG A 216 20.45 10.92 -1.61
N LEU A 217 19.17 10.76 -1.93
CA LEU A 217 18.11 10.51 -0.93
C LEU A 217 18.34 9.16 -0.21
N ARG A 218 18.60 8.11 -1.00
CA ARG A 218 18.75 6.73 -0.50
C ARG A 218 20.07 6.54 0.24
N ALA A 219 21.18 7.08 -0.26
CA ALA A 219 22.47 7.08 0.45
C ALA A 219 22.36 7.79 1.82
N GLY A 220 21.62 8.91 1.90
CA GLY A 220 21.36 9.60 3.16
C GLY A 220 20.51 8.78 4.14
N GLN A 221 19.47 8.09 3.66
CA GLN A 221 18.60 7.25 4.50
C GLN A 221 19.32 5.98 4.98
N ARG A 222 19.96 5.24 4.08
CA ARG A 222 20.68 4.00 4.42
C ARG A 222 21.90 4.30 5.32
N GLY A 223 22.62 5.39 5.05
CA GLY A 223 23.68 5.89 5.93
C GLY A 223 23.19 6.24 7.34
N ALA A 224 22.02 6.86 7.48
CA ALA A 224 21.41 7.16 8.79
C ALA A 224 21.00 5.90 9.59
N PHE A 225 20.84 4.75 8.92
CA PHE A 225 20.60 3.46 9.57
C PHE A 225 21.87 2.61 9.75
N GLY A 226 23.01 2.99 9.15
CA GLY A 226 24.24 2.21 9.14
C GLY A 226 24.25 1.05 8.14
N LEU A 227 23.42 1.12 7.10
CA LEU A 227 23.26 0.05 6.11
C LEU A 227 24.25 0.20 4.92
N PRO A 228 24.65 -0.91 4.26
CA PRO A 228 25.48 -0.86 3.06
C PRO A 228 24.74 -0.18 1.89
N GLU A 229 25.48 0.32 0.88
CA GLU A 229 24.86 1.00 -0.27
C GLU A 229 23.90 0.10 -1.05
N VAL A 230 24.28 -1.15 -1.29
CA VAL A 230 23.44 -2.16 -1.96
C VAL A 230 22.57 -2.88 -0.91
N PRO A 231 21.24 -2.83 -1.03
CA PRO A 231 20.33 -3.63 -0.21
C PRO A 231 20.47 -5.14 -0.42
N VAL A 232 20.34 -5.90 0.67
CA VAL A 232 20.14 -7.36 0.63
C VAL A 232 18.88 -7.67 1.43
N ALA A 233 17.92 -8.37 0.82
CA ALA A 233 16.68 -8.75 1.51
C ALA A 233 16.99 -9.70 2.69
N LEU A 234 16.52 -9.34 3.88
CA LEU A 234 16.69 -10.15 5.09
C LEU A 234 15.82 -11.41 4.97
N PRO A 235 16.38 -12.64 4.95
CA PRO A 235 15.56 -13.85 4.83
C PRO A 235 14.69 -14.10 6.08
N GLY A 236 13.73 -15.01 5.96
CA GLY A 236 12.93 -15.50 7.08
C GLY A 236 11.89 -16.54 6.64
N PRO A 237 11.36 -17.36 7.58
CA PRO A 237 10.28 -18.28 7.29
C PRO A 237 8.99 -17.52 6.95
N ARG A 238 8.29 -17.98 5.92
CA ARG A 238 6.95 -17.52 5.52
C ARG A 238 5.88 -18.21 6.36
N ALA A 239 4.64 -17.74 6.27
CA ALA A 239 3.46 -18.45 6.73
C ALA A 239 3.17 -19.66 5.82
N GLU A 240 2.48 -20.67 6.35
CA GLU A 240 1.89 -21.73 5.54
C GLU A 240 0.90 -21.11 4.53
N PRO A 241 0.97 -21.40 3.22
CA PRO A 241 0.17 -20.69 2.20
C PRO A 241 -1.32 -20.73 2.47
N ALA A 242 -1.82 -21.86 2.98
CA ALA A 242 -3.22 -22.04 3.31
C ALA A 242 -3.72 -21.12 4.43
N LEU A 243 -2.85 -20.70 5.36
CA LEU A 243 -3.18 -19.77 6.45
C LEU A 243 -3.45 -18.35 5.93
N VAL A 244 -2.84 -17.99 4.79
CA VAL A 244 -2.97 -16.68 4.12
C VAL A 244 -3.76 -16.74 2.80
N GLY A 245 -4.49 -17.85 2.57
CA GLY A 245 -5.40 -18.03 1.44
C GLY A 245 -4.75 -18.35 0.09
N ARG A 246 -3.43 -18.60 0.04
CA ARG A 246 -2.63 -18.90 -1.15
C ARG A 246 -2.42 -20.42 -1.32
N HIS A 247 -2.08 -20.88 -2.52
CA HIS A 247 -1.54 -22.23 -2.77
C HIS A 247 -0.03 -22.22 -2.89
N ASP A 248 0.57 -21.17 -3.45
CA ASP A 248 2.01 -21.11 -3.74
C ASP A 248 2.81 -20.58 -2.53
N PRO A 249 3.84 -21.30 -2.05
CA PRO A 249 4.80 -20.79 -1.06
C PRO A 249 5.46 -19.46 -1.44
N ALA A 250 5.71 -19.19 -2.72
CA ALA A 250 6.28 -17.91 -3.16
C ALA A 250 5.31 -16.73 -2.94
N ASN A 251 4.00 -16.99 -2.99
CA ASN A 251 2.96 -15.97 -2.82
C ASN A 251 2.63 -15.71 -1.34
N ALA A 252 3.13 -16.49 -0.38
CA ALA A 252 3.03 -16.17 1.06
C ALA A 252 4.11 -15.13 1.43
N VAL A 253 3.70 -13.89 1.74
CA VAL A 253 4.65 -12.75 1.87
C VAL A 253 4.88 -12.28 3.31
N ILE A 254 4.20 -12.90 4.27
CA ILE A 254 4.39 -12.65 5.70
C ILE A 254 4.90 -13.93 6.39
N SER A 255 5.59 -13.78 7.51
CA SER A 255 5.85 -14.89 8.44
C SER A 255 4.55 -15.41 9.03
N ALA A 256 4.55 -16.62 9.59
CA ALA A 256 3.44 -17.12 10.42
C ALA A 256 2.93 -16.04 11.40
N PRO A 257 1.64 -15.63 11.30
CA PRO A 257 1.05 -14.63 12.18
C PRO A 257 1.03 -15.06 13.65
N ARG A 258 1.02 -14.07 14.54
CA ARG A 258 0.92 -14.24 16.00
C ARG A 258 -0.08 -13.25 16.56
N THR A 259 -1.09 -13.76 17.27
CA THR A 259 -2.07 -12.95 18.02
C THR A 259 -1.57 -12.75 19.45
N ALA A 260 -1.53 -11.51 19.92
CA ALA A 260 -1.15 -11.14 21.28
C ALA A 260 -2.34 -11.22 22.25
N GLN A 261 -2.06 -11.17 23.57
CA GLN A 261 -3.09 -11.25 24.61
C GLN A 261 -4.11 -10.10 24.60
N ASP A 262 -3.77 -8.97 23.97
CA ASP A 262 -4.66 -7.83 23.75
C ASP A 262 -5.47 -7.91 22.43
N GLY A 263 -5.33 -9.01 21.69
CA GLY A 263 -5.94 -9.23 20.37
C GLY A 263 -5.19 -8.57 19.21
N THR A 264 -4.02 -7.98 19.42
CA THR A 264 -3.20 -7.45 18.32
C THR A 264 -2.61 -8.59 17.50
N HIS A 265 -2.88 -8.63 16.20
CA HIS A 265 -2.28 -9.60 15.28
C HIS A 265 -0.97 -9.02 14.70
N THR A 266 0.09 -9.83 14.64
CA THR A 266 1.42 -9.40 14.18
C THR A 266 2.04 -10.42 13.23
N ALA A 267 2.71 -9.95 12.17
CA ALA A 267 3.53 -10.79 11.30
C ALA A 267 4.68 -9.98 10.69
N ARG A 268 5.82 -10.61 10.42
CA ARG A 268 6.94 -9.96 9.73
C ARG A 268 6.72 -10.04 8.22
N LEU A 269 6.87 -8.95 7.49
CA LEU A 269 6.95 -8.97 6.02
C LEU A 269 8.26 -9.64 5.58
N ILE A 270 8.14 -10.58 4.65
CA ILE A 270 9.25 -11.32 4.04
C ILE A 270 9.44 -10.80 2.61
N ALA A 271 10.54 -10.10 2.38
CA ALA A 271 10.94 -9.66 1.05
C ALA A 271 11.65 -10.79 0.32
N ASP A 272 11.21 -11.08 -0.90
CA ASP A 272 11.79 -12.05 -1.81
C ASP A 272 12.06 -11.35 -3.14
N THR A 273 13.32 -11.02 -3.41
CA THR A 273 13.74 -10.27 -4.60
C THR A 273 13.62 -11.06 -5.90
N ASP A 274 13.40 -12.37 -5.81
CA ASP A 274 13.32 -13.26 -6.97
C ASP A 274 11.84 -13.53 -7.35
N HIS A 275 10.88 -12.99 -6.58
CA HIS A 275 9.44 -13.15 -6.82
C HIS A 275 9.00 -12.46 -8.13
N PRO A 276 8.52 -13.20 -9.16
CA PRO A 276 8.41 -12.68 -10.53
C PRO A 276 7.44 -11.50 -10.70
N THR A 277 6.31 -11.45 -9.99
CA THR A 277 5.37 -10.30 -10.08
C THR A 277 5.72 -9.15 -9.14
N LEU A 278 6.02 -9.43 -7.86
CA LEU A 278 6.25 -8.41 -6.84
C LEU A 278 7.63 -7.74 -6.96
N TYR A 279 8.60 -8.41 -7.58
CA TYR A 279 9.93 -7.90 -7.92
C TYR A 279 10.27 -8.18 -9.41
N ASP A 280 9.32 -7.96 -10.34
CA ASP A 280 9.57 -8.09 -11.81
C ASP A 280 10.78 -7.28 -12.31
N HIS A 281 11.18 -6.25 -11.57
CA HIS A 281 12.50 -5.66 -11.68
C HIS A 281 13.05 -5.29 -10.29
N TRP A 282 14.38 -5.26 -10.19
CA TRP A 282 15.07 -4.91 -8.95
C TRP A 282 14.77 -3.48 -8.49
N VAL A 283 14.45 -3.34 -7.21
CA VAL A 283 14.31 -2.06 -6.50
C VAL A 283 15.08 -2.10 -5.19
N ASP A 284 15.39 -0.93 -4.66
CA ASP A 284 16.31 -0.72 -3.53
C ASP A 284 15.60 -0.57 -2.17
N HIS A 285 14.33 -0.95 -2.08
CA HIS A 285 13.45 -0.85 -0.91
C HIS A 285 12.32 -1.90 -1.03
N VAL A 286 11.49 -2.08 -0.01
CA VAL A 286 10.30 -2.95 -0.11
C VAL A 286 9.28 -2.32 -1.07
N PRO A 287 8.82 -3.01 -2.14
CA PRO A 287 7.79 -2.50 -3.04
C PRO A 287 6.47 -2.21 -2.34
N GLY A 288 5.84 -1.08 -2.64
CA GLY A 288 4.52 -0.75 -2.07
C GLY A 288 3.44 -1.80 -2.35
N MET A 289 3.47 -2.52 -3.48
CA MET A 289 2.52 -3.62 -3.75
C MET A 289 2.75 -4.84 -2.85
N LEU A 290 3.99 -5.10 -2.41
CA LEU A 290 4.33 -6.13 -1.44
C LEU A 290 3.89 -5.70 -0.02
N GLU A 291 4.00 -4.42 0.33
CA GLU A 291 3.44 -3.86 1.56
C GLU A 291 1.89 -4.01 1.61
N LEU A 292 1.21 -3.72 0.51
CA LEU A 292 -0.25 -3.92 0.38
C LEU A 292 -0.65 -5.39 0.46
N GLU A 293 0.12 -6.31 -0.14
CA GLU A 293 -0.12 -7.75 -0.02
C GLU A 293 0.06 -8.24 1.43
N ALA A 294 1.06 -7.73 2.15
CA ALA A 294 1.26 -8.08 3.56
C ALA A 294 0.09 -7.60 4.45
N PHE A 295 -0.42 -6.39 4.21
CA PHE A 295 -1.66 -5.92 4.85
C PHE A 295 -2.84 -6.87 4.53
N ARG A 296 -3.04 -7.22 3.25
CA ARG A 296 -4.12 -8.12 2.81
C ARG A 296 -4.04 -9.49 3.47
N GLN A 297 -2.86 -10.12 3.52
CA GLN A 297 -2.66 -11.44 4.13
C GLN A 297 -2.88 -11.43 5.65
N LEU A 298 -2.34 -10.45 6.36
CA LEU A 298 -2.54 -10.37 7.82
C LEU A 298 -4.00 -10.02 8.16
N ALA A 299 -4.66 -9.15 7.39
CA ALA A 299 -6.06 -8.79 7.59
C ALA A 299 -7.00 -10.00 7.38
N LEU A 300 -6.74 -10.82 6.35
CA LEU A 300 -7.48 -12.06 6.10
C LEU A 300 -7.31 -13.08 7.23
N THR A 301 -6.08 -13.26 7.74
CA THR A 301 -5.83 -14.20 8.85
C THR A 301 -6.44 -13.69 10.16
N ALA A 302 -6.30 -12.40 10.45
CA ALA A 302 -6.86 -11.74 11.63
C ALA A 302 -8.40 -11.82 11.67
N ALA A 303 -9.06 -11.62 10.52
CA ALA A 303 -10.51 -11.75 10.40
C ALA A 303 -11.01 -13.19 10.59
N VAL A 304 -10.20 -14.21 10.24
CA VAL A 304 -10.53 -15.61 10.56
C VAL A 304 -10.34 -15.91 12.05
N ASP A 305 -9.25 -15.44 12.66
CA ASP A 305 -8.96 -15.62 14.09
C ASP A 305 -10.01 -14.92 14.98
N ALA A 306 -10.49 -13.75 14.55
CA ALA A 306 -11.61 -13.03 15.17
C ALA A 306 -13.01 -13.59 14.83
N GLY A 307 -13.10 -14.64 14.00
CA GLY A 307 -14.37 -15.27 13.59
C GLY A 307 -15.28 -14.41 12.70
N THR A 308 -14.78 -13.31 12.13
CA THR A 308 -15.53 -12.46 11.18
C THR A 308 -15.50 -13.00 9.75
N LEU A 309 -14.55 -13.88 9.44
CA LEU A 309 -14.49 -14.71 8.23
C LEU A 309 -14.35 -16.19 8.58
N ARG A 310 -14.85 -17.08 7.72
CA ARG A 310 -14.66 -18.54 7.85
C ARG A 310 -13.34 -19.02 7.26
N THR A 311 -12.82 -18.32 6.25
CA THR A 311 -11.60 -18.68 5.51
C THR A 311 -10.86 -17.42 5.05
N PRO A 312 -9.53 -17.46 4.89
CA PRO A 312 -8.71 -16.31 4.48
C PRO A 312 -8.81 -16.05 2.97
N THR A 313 -10.03 -16.06 2.42
CA THR A 313 -10.32 -16.06 0.97
C THR A 313 -11.35 -15.00 0.55
N ALA A 314 -11.66 -14.05 1.43
CA ALA A 314 -12.48 -12.89 1.11
C ALA A 314 -11.77 -11.94 0.12
N LEU A 315 -12.56 -11.17 -0.64
CA LEU A 315 -12.01 -10.16 -1.55
C LEU A 315 -11.73 -8.86 -0.78
N MET A 316 -10.58 -8.23 -1.05
CA MET A 316 -10.29 -6.88 -0.58
C MET A 316 -10.99 -5.87 -1.49
N VAL A 317 -12.22 -5.53 -1.14
CA VAL A 317 -13.12 -4.66 -1.93
C VAL A 317 -12.95 -3.17 -1.64
N GLY A 318 -12.09 -2.81 -0.69
CA GLY A 318 -11.70 -1.43 -0.43
C GLY A 318 -10.36 -1.33 0.29
N LEU A 319 -9.63 -0.26 0.01
CA LEU A 319 -8.31 0.03 0.57
C LEU A 319 -8.12 1.54 0.68
N ALA A 320 -7.55 2.01 1.79
CA ALA A 320 -6.94 3.33 1.88
C ALA A 320 -5.59 3.23 2.60
N ALA A 321 -4.50 3.41 1.88
CA ALA A 321 -3.13 3.20 2.34
C ALA A 321 -2.24 4.42 2.11
N ARG A 322 -1.27 4.64 3.01
CA ARG A 322 -0.34 5.79 2.99
C ARG A 322 1.07 5.35 3.35
N PHE A 323 2.03 5.77 2.54
CA PHE A 323 3.44 5.41 2.65
C PHE A 323 4.20 6.60 3.26
N CYS A 324 4.71 6.43 4.49
CA CYS A 324 5.31 7.48 5.30
C CYS A 324 6.83 7.60 5.08
N CYS A 325 7.52 6.48 4.89
CA CYS A 325 8.93 6.42 4.51
C CYS A 325 9.22 5.13 3.74
N PHE A 326 10.45 4.96 3.27
CA PHE A 326 10.90 3.69 2.69
C PHE A 326 11.15 2.66 3.79
N ALA A 327 10.61 1.46 3.64
CA ALA A 327 11.09 0.29 4.38
C ALA A 327 12.33 -0.30 3.69
N GLU A 328 13.41 -0.46 4.44
CA GLU A 328 14.64 -1.12 3.99
C GLU A 328 14.45 -2.65 4.07
N MET A 329 14.72 -3.37 2.98
CA MET A 329 14.53 -4.84 2.92
C MET A 329 15.50 -5.63 3.81
N ASP A 330 16.62 -5.02 4.17
CA ASP A 330 17.68 -5.53 5.05
C ASP A 330 17.26 -5.60 6.53
N LEU A 331 16.14 -4.98 6.88
CA LEU A 331 15.68 -4.81 8.25
C LEU A 331 14.31 -5.47 8.49
N PRO A 332 14.02 -5.98 9.70
CA PRO A 332 12.69 -6.47 10.02
C PRO A 332 11.64 -5.37 9.86
N LEU A 333 10.66 -5.63 9.00
CA LEU A 333 9.44 -4.85 8.83
C LEU A 333 8.29 -5.67 9.41
N GLU A 334 7.60 -5.15 10.42
CA GLU A 334 6.52 -5.85 11.13
C GLU A 334 5.17 -5.24 10.81
N CYS A 335 4.30 -6.03 10.19
CA CYS A 335 2.89 -5.71 10.01
C CYS A 335 2.14 -5.98 11.32
N ARG A 336 1.28 -5.04 11.71
CA ARG A 336 0.44 -5.11 12.91
C ARG A 336 -0.99 -4.71 12.56
N ILE A 337 -1.95 -5.40 13.17
CA ILE A 337 -3.39 -5.15 13.03
C ILE A 337 -4.01 -5.15 14.43
N ALA A 338 -4.81 -4.12 14.72
CA ALA A 338 -5.58 -4.04 15.95
C ALA A 338 -6.72 -5.09 15.98
N PRO A 339 -7.31 -5.42 17.14
CA PRO A 339 -8.38 -6.42 17.24
C PRO A 339 -9.50 -6.18 16.22
N VAL A 340 -9.77 -7.17 15.36
CA VAL A 340 -10.74 -7.05 14.27
C VAL A 340 -12.16 -7.05 14.82
N LEU A 341 -12.95 -6.05 14.46
CA LEU A 341 -14.36 -5.94 14.86
C LEU A 341 -15.30 -6.29 13.68
N PRO A 342 -16.46 -6.94 13.93
CA PRO A 342 -17.43 -7.24 12.88
C PRO A 342 -17.94 -5.97 12.19
N GLY A 343 -17.98 -5.98 10.85
CA GLY A 343 -18.56 -4.89 10.06
C GLY A 343 -17.73 -3.60 9.98
N THR A 344 -16.50 -3.59 10.48
CA THR A 344 -15.57 -2.45 10.36
C THR A 344 -14.44 -2.74 9.38
N ASP A 345 -13.98 -1.73 8.65
CA ASP A 345 -12.72 -1.81 7.90
C ASP A 345 -11.53 -2.02 8.88
N ILE A 346 -10.60 -2.89 8.52
CA ILE A 346 -9.48 -3.32 9.38
C ILE A 346 -8.32 -2.32 9.27
N GLU A 347 -7.86 -1.79 10.41
CA GLU A 347 -6.71 -0.86 10.45
C GLU A 347 -5.38 -1.61 10.67
N CYS A 348 -4.41 -1.29 9.80
CA CYS A 348 -3.15 -1.98 9.64
C CYS A 348 -1.97 -0.99 9.66
N GLY A 349 -0.82 -1.39 10.21
CA GLY A 349 0.41 -0.59 10.18
C GLY A 349 1.66 -1.45 9.99
N LEU A 350 2.57 -1.01 9.13
CA LEU A 350 3.89 -1.60 8.92
C LEU A 350 4.93 -0.77 9.69
N TYR A 351 5.70 -1.43 10.55
CA TYR A 351 6.66 -0.79 11.45
C TYR A 351 8.08 -1.30 11.23
N GLN A 352 9.03 -0.39 11.07
CA GLN A 352 10.47 -0.70 10.98
C GLN A 352 11.24 0.07 12.06
N ARG A 353 12.03 -0.64 12.87
CA ARG A 353 12.74 -0.08 14.04
C ARG A 353 11.83 0.73 15.01
N GLY A 354 10.53 0.41 15.04
CA GLY A 354 9.51 1.11 15.83
C GLY A 354 8.89 2.35 15.18
N ALA A 355 9.39 2.82 14.04
CA ALA A 355 8.77 3.87 13.25
C ALA A 355 7.71 3.30 12.30
N LEU A 356 6.63 4.04 12.06
CA LEU A 356 5.60 3.70 11.08
C LEU A 356 6.15 3.94 9.65
N ALA A 357 6.25 2.87 8.86
CA ALA A 357 6.67 2.92 7.45
C ALA A 357 5.47 3.18 6.54
N ALA A 358 4.37 2.45 6.75
CA ALA A 358 3.10 2.65 6.07
C ALA A 358 1.90 2.31 6.98
N GLU A 359 0.76 2.94 6.71
CA GLU A 359 -0.53 2.68 7.35
C GLU A 359 -1.58 2.33 6.29
N ALA A 360 -2.54 1.47 6.62
CA ALA A 360 -3.64 1.12 5.72
C ALA A 360 -4.95 0.82 6.47
N ARG A 361 -6.07 1.03 5.78
CA ARG A 361 -7.40 0.56 6.15
C ARG A 361 -7.89 -0.38 5.05
N VAL A 362 -8.33 -1.58 5.43
CA VAL A 362 -8.67 -2.70 4.52
C VAL A 362 -10.12 -3.12 4.70
N ARG A 363 -10.92 -3.11 3.64
CA ARG A 363 -12.29 -3.64 3.63
C ARG A 363 -12.33 -5.00 2.94
N LEU A 364 -12.83 -6.00 3.65
CA LEU A 364 -13.01 -7.36 3.16
C LEU A 364 -14.48 -7.67 2.92
N ALA A 365 -14.79 -8.49 1.92
CA ALA A 365 -16.13 -9.06 1.68
C ALA A 365 -16.05 -10.58 1.45
N ASP A 366 -16.78 -11.37 2.23
CA ASP A 366 -16.94 -12.83 2.03
C ASP A 366 -17.97 -13.10 0.92
N PRO A 367 -17.57 -13.63 -0.26
CA PRO A 367 -18.52 -14.05 -1.30
C PRO A 367 -19.50 -15.13 -0.82
N GLY A 368 -19.12 -15.89 0.22
CA GLY A 368 -19.93 -16.93 0.84
C GLY A 368 -20.95 -16.44 1.86
N THR A 369 -21.04 -15.14 2.13
CA THR A 369 -22.19 -14.56 2.87
C THR A 369 -23.23 -14.09 1.88
N ALA A 370 -24.43 -14.69 1.92
CA ALA A 370 -25.55 -14.31 1.05
C ALA A 370 -26.12 -12.94 1.45
N GLY A 371 -25.46 -11.86 1.01
CA GLY A 371 -25.72 -10.52 1.54
C GLY A 371 -25.04 -9.34 0.83
N LEU A 372 -24.67 -9.45 -0.46
CA LEU A 372 -24.02 -8.35 -1.21
C LEU A 372 -24.90 -7.08 -1.38
N SER A 373 -26.17 -7.09 -0.95
CA SER A 373 -27.02 -5.90 -0.84
C SER A 373 -26.99 -5.21 0.54
N GLY A 374 -26.23 -5.73 1.52
CA GLY A 374 -26.29 -5.29 2.92
C GLY A 374 -25.53 -4.00 3.26
N ALA A 375 -24.59 -3.56 2.41
CA ALA A 375 -23.66 -2.48 2.74
C ALA A 375 -24.11 -1.06 2.32
N LEU A 376 -25.32 -0.90 1.76
CA LEU A 376 -25.77 0.34 1.10
C LEU A 376 -27.03 0.99 1.73
N ALA A 377 -27.02 1.22 3.05
CA ALA A 377 -28.03 2.07 3.70
C ALA A 377 -27.55 2.71 5.01
N ALA A 378 -26.85 3.86 4.92
CA ALA A 378 -26.64 4.76 6.04
C ALA A 378 -26.92 6.23 5.61
N PRO A 379 -28.17 6.70 5.69
CA PRO A 379 -28.50 8.08 5.36
C PRO A 379 -27.86 9.04 6.38
N ALA A 380 -27.15 10.06 5.91
CA ALA A 380 -26.64 11.12 6.77
C ALA A 380 -27.82 11.93 7.34
N ALA A 381 -28.16 11.69 8.61
CA ALA A 381 -29.24 12.38 9.29
C ALA A 381 -28.94 13.88 9.40
N ARG A 382 -29.63 14.70 8.60
CA ARG A 382 -29.61 16.15 8.72
C ARG A 382 -30.47 16.56 9.93
N GLY A 383 -29.82 16.89 11.04
CA GLY A 383 -30.47 17.64 12.10
C GLY A 383 -30.84 19.03 11.62
N ALA A 384 -32.13 19.37 11.69
CA ALA A 384 -32.66 20.73 11.57
C ALA A 384 -33.69 20.91 12.69
N GLY A 385 -33.45 21.90 13.55
CA GLY A 385 -34.07 22.07 14.86
C GLY A 385 -33.12 22.82 15.78
#